data_AF-A0A842M7F2-F1
#
_entry.id   AF-A0A842M7F2-F1
#
_cell.length_a   1.000
_cell.length_b   1.000
_cell.length_c   1.000
_cell.angle_alpha   90.00
_cell.angle_beta   90.00
_cell.angle_gamma   90.00
#
_symmetry.space_group_name_H-M   'P 1'
#
loop_
_entity.id
_entity.type
_entity.pdbx_description
1 polymer ?
#
loop_
_entity_poly.entity_id
_entity_poly.type
_entity_poly.pdbx_seq_one_letter_code
_entity_poly.pdbx_strand_id
1 'polypeptide(L)'
;MTKATYIIIGLIAIFGVYLYIGTITGPFEPVGRLGIVKLANPDMASGHPQSKVAANYAKKRGSKCVVIVHYAGDASYSHYKEGDITIINFAFIDPKGPRTDIDWNEVIQTFIFGIPDDKYRYRVDGIEFDTLDEAIAYVQNLAKENGQEGPIPLYFHGTVRQGNVFINPGCGFPLYVQLVWKQYGRLGAYYYIARGLIDPYINNPYAVYEMMHASDLQKLYNQGYLDY
;
A
#
# COMPACT_ATOMS: atom_id res chain seq x y z
N MET A 1 8.06 33.97 21.13
CA MET A 1 7.24 32.73 21.10
C MET A 1 6.53 32.57 22.43
N THR A 2 5.26 32.16 22.43
CA THR A 2 4.49 32.00 23.67
C THR A 2 4.74 30.61 24.28
N LYS A 3 4.39 30.42 25.56
CA LYS A 3 4.43 29.09 26.21
C LYS A 3 3.67 28.03 25.40
N ALA A 4 2.52 28.41 24.83
CA ALA A 4 1.73 27.53 23.97
C ALA A 4 2.49 27.13 22.69
N THR A 5 3.24 28.04 22.07
CA THR A 5 4.07 27.73 20.91
C THR A 5 5.11 26.66 21.24
N TYR A 6 5.81 26.78 22.38
CA TYR A 6 6.81 25.78 22.78
C TYR A 6 6.20 24.40 23.08
N ILE A 7 5.01 24.37 23.68
CA ILE A 7 4.28 23.12 23.93
C ILE A 7 3.92 22.44 22.60
N ILE A 8 3.39 23.19 21.63
CA ILE A 8 3.04 22.66 20.32
C ILE A 8 4.27 22.10 19.59
N ILE A 9 5.37 22.86 19.56
CA ILE A 9 6.63 22.41 18.96
C ILE A 9 7.15 21.15 19.64
N GLY A 10 7.11 21.10 20.98
CA GLY A 10 7.52 19.93 21.75
C GLY A 10 6.70 18.69 21.41
N LEU A 11 5.37 18.81 21.30
CA LEU A 11 4.49 17.71 20.90
C LEU A 11 4.77 17.23 19.48
N ILE A 12 4.97 18.14 18.53
CA ILE A 12 5.32 17.79 17.15
C ILE A 12 6.66 17.06 17.09
N ALA A 13 7.65 17.53 17.86
CA ALA A 13 8.97 16.88 17.92
C ALA A 13 8.89 15.47 18.51
N ILE A 14 8.17 15.29 19.62
CA ILE A 14 7.94 13.97 20.24
C ILE A 14 7.24 13.03 19.25
N PHE A 15 6.20 13.52 18.57
CA PHE A 15 5.49 12.72 17.58
C PHE A 15 6.37 12.38 16.37
N GLY A 16 7.21 13.30 15.90
CA GLY A 16 8.18 13.05 14.84
C GLY A 16 9.21 11.99 15.22
N VAL A 17 9.75 12.04 16.45
CA VAL A 17 10.66 11.00 16.98
C VAL A 17 9.95 9.65 17.07
N TYR A 18 8.71 9.63 17.56
CA TYR A 18 7.90 8.41 17.60
C TYR A 18 7.73 7.76 16.22
N LEU A 19 7.34 8.54 15.21
CA LEU A 19 7.20 8.06 13.83
C LEU A 19 8.53 7.57 13.26
N TYR A 20 9.62 8.31 13.51
CA TYR A 20 10.95 7.94 13.04
C TYR A 20 11.40 6.60 13.62
N ILE A 21 11.36 6.45 14.95
CA ILE A 21 11.73 5.21 15.64
C ILE A 21 10.84 4.05 15.17
N GLY A 22 9.52 4.27 15.11
CA GLY A 22 8.58 3.27 14.63
C GLY A 22 8.90 2.80 13.21
N THR A 23 9.23 3.72 12.30
CA THR A 23 9.58 3.39 10.92
C THR A 23 10.86 2.57 10.85
N ILE A 24 11.95 3.01 11.48
CA ILE A 24 13.27 2.35 11.33
C ILE A 24 13.36 0.99 12.04
N THR A 25 12.51 0.76 13.05
CA THR A 25 12.46 -0.52 13.79
C THR A 25 11.37 -1.45 13.28
N GLY A 26 10.46 -0.96 12.43
CA GLY A 26 9.37 -1.72 11.87
C GLY A 26 9.75 -2.58 10.65
N PRO A 27 8.89 -3.53 10.28
CA PRO A 27 9.02 -4.35 9.07
C PRO A 27 8.89 -3.52 7.78
N PHE A 28 8.17 -2.39 7.84
CA PHE A 28 7.78 -1.62 6.67
C PHE A 28 8.17 -0.13 6.77
N GLU A 29 8.35 0.52 5.62
CA GLU A 29 8.34 1.98 5.47
C GLU A 29 7.04 2.33 4.74
N PRO A 30 5.99 2.83 5.43
CA PRO A 30 4.71 3.13 4.76
C PRO A 30 4.88 4.30 3.80
N VAL A 31 4.77 4.03 2.50
CA VAL A 31 4.94 5.03 1.45
C VAL A 31 3.60 5.62 1.07
N GLY A 32 2.71 4.81 0.47
CA GLY A 32 1.38 5.27 0.11
C GLY A 32 0.73 4.56 -1.06
N ARG A 33 -0.11 5.31 -1.77
CA ARG A 33 -0.85 4.85 -2.94
C ARG A 33 0.07 4.81 -4.16
N LEU A 34 0.22 3.64 -4.78
CA LEU A 34 1.15 3.51 -5.90
C LEU A 34 0.64 4.18 -7.19
N GLY A 35 -0.66 4.06 -7.46
CA GLY A 35 -1.31 4.56 -8.66
C GLY A 35 -2.79 4.84 -8.42
N ILE A 36 -3.40 5.64 -9.29
CA ILE A 36 -4.77 6.13 -9.19
C ILE A 36 -5.70 5.29 -10.07
N VAL A 37 -5.28 4.98 -11.29
CA VAL A 37 -5.96 4.07 -12.24
C VAL A 37 -4.93 3.19 -12.95
N LYS A 38 -5.39 2.09 -13.56
CA LYS A 38 -4.50 1.20 -14.32
C LYS A 38 -4.05 1.86 -15.62
N LEU A 39 -2.77 1.70 -15.95
CA LEU A 39 -2.18 2.09 -17.23
C LEU A 39 -1.89 0.88 -18.12
N ALA A 40 -1.75 -0.29 -17.49
CA ALA A 40 -1.58 -1.59 -18.11
C ALA A 40 -2.17 -2.66 -17.17
N ASN A 41 -2.49 -3.83 -17.68
CA ASN A 41 -2.98 -4.96 -16.92
C ASN A 41 -2.24 -6.24 -17.34
N PRO A 42 -1.62 -6.98 -16.40
CA PRO A 42 -1.47 -6.67 -14.98
C PRO A 42 -0.56 -5.45 -14.76
N ASP A 43 -0.95 -4.48 -13.93
CA ASP A 43 -0.16 -3.26 -13.65
C ASP A 43 1.06 -3.52 -12.77
N MET A 44 1.01 -4.55 -11.93
CA MET A 44 2.15 -5.05 -11.16
C MET A 44 2.82 -6.21 -11.89
N ALA A 45 3.50 -5.88 -12.99
CA ALA A 45 4.37 -6.78 -13.73
C ALA A 45 5.67 -6.08 -14.13
N SER A 46 6.72 -6.87 -14.34
CA SER A 46 8.03 -6.34 -14.75
C SER A 46 7.91 -5.51 -16.03
N GLY A 47 8.49 -4.31 -16.02
CA GLY A 47 8.46 -3.38 -17.14
C GLY A 47 7.25 -2.43 -17.14
N HIS A 48 6.25 -2.66 -16.30
CA HIS A 48 5.02 -1.86 -16.29
C HIS A 48 5.18 -0.55 -15.50
N PRO A 49 4.38 0.48 -15.82
CA PRO A 49 4.55 1.82 -15.23
C PRO A 49 4.54 1.83 -13.71
N GLN A 50 3.52 1.23 -13.07
CA GLN A 50 3.42 1.22 -11.60
C GLN A 50 4.54 0.40 -10.94
N SER A 51 4.92 -0.75 -11.53
CA SER A 51 6.06 -1.55 -11.08
C SER A 51 7.37 -0.75 -11.06
N LYS A 52 7.65 0.00 -12.13
CA LYS A 52 8.81 0.89 -12.22
C LYS A 52 8.78 2.01 -11.18
N VAL A 53 7.63 2.60 -10.88
CA VAL A 53 7.50 3.63 -9.83
C VAL A 53 7.91 3.06 -8.47
N ALA A 54 7.38 1.90 -8.10
CA ALA A 54 7.71 1.22 -6.86
C ALA A 54 9.21 0.86 -6.77
N ALA A 55 9.76 0.27 -7.82
CA ALA A 55 11.17 -0.11 -7.88
C ALA A 55 12.12 1.10 -7.81
N ASN A 56 11.78 2.19 -8.52
CA ASN A 56 12.57 3.41 -8.48
C ASN A 56 12.58 4.05 -7.09
N TYR A 57 11.45 4.01 -6.37
CA TYR A 57 11.40 4.46 -4.98
C TYR A 57 12.33 3.61 -4.10
N ALA A 58 12.18 2.28 -4.15
CA ALA A 58 13.00 1.35 -3.38
C ALA A 58 14.51 1.60 -3.62
N LYS A 59 14.90 1.72 -4.89
CA LYS A 59 16.28 2.00 -5.29
C LYS A 59 16.82 3.32 -4.72
N LYS A 60 16.04 4.41 -4.78
CA LYS A 60 16.41 5.71 -4.19
C LYS A 60 16.61 5.65 -2.68
N ARG A 61 15.90 4.74 -2.01
CA ARG A 61 16.00 4.52 -0.55
C ARG A 61 17.08 3.50 -0.18
N GLY A 62 17.75 2.89 -1.16
CA GLY A 62 18.71 1.81 -0.93
C GLY A 62 18.07 0.46 -0.57
N SER A 63 16.74 0.35 -0.71
CA SER A 63 15.99 -0.88 -0.45
C SER A 63 16.18 -1.89 -1.59
N LYS A 64 16.18 -3.19 -1.27
CA LYS A 64 16.26 -4.29 -2.25
C LYS A 64 14.90 -4.88 -2.60
N CYS A 65 13.92 -4.64 -1.73
CA CYS A 65 12.55 -5.09 -1.89
C CYS A 65 11.59 -3.90 -1.80
N VAL A 66 10.37 -4.12 -2.30
CA VAL A 66 9.19 -3.29 -2.07
C VAL A 66 7.98 -4.21 -1.99
N VAL A 67 7.08 -3.92 -1.06
CA VAL A 67 5.84 -4.68 -0.86
C VAL A 67 4.67 -3.88 -1.39
N ILE A 68 3.86 -4.51 -2.22
CA ILE A 68 2.62 -3.94 -2.75
C ILE A 68 1.46 -4.73 -2.18
N VAL A 69 0.56 -4.05 -1.49
CA VAL A 69 -0.62 -4.70 -0.92
C VAL A 69 -1.85 -4.61 -1.81
N HIS A 70 -2.63 -5.69 -1.86
CA HIS A 70 -3.76 -5.86 -2.78
C HIS A 70 -5.00 -6.44 -2.09
N TYR A 71 -6.15 -6.29 -2.73
CA TYR A 71 -7.25 -7.25 -2.56
C TYR A 71 -6.98 -8.48 -3.44
N ALA A 72 -7.16 -9.69 -2.90
CA ALA A 72 -6.95 -10.93 -3.62
C ALA A 72 -8.07 -11.19 -4.64
N GLY A 73 -7.71 -11.24 -5.92
CA GLY A 73 -8.50 -11.81 -7.00
C GLY A 73 -7.92 -13.16 -7.42
N ASP A 74 -8.06 -13.49 -8.70
CA ASP A 74 -7.70 -14.81 -9.24
C ASP A 74 -6.19 -15.00 -9.49
N ALA A 75 -5.38 -13.96 -9.29
CA ALA A 75 -3.93 -14.02 -9.52
C ALA A 75 -3.20 -14.82 -8.43
N SER A 76 -2.02 -15.37 -8.78
CA SER A 76 -1.13 -16.03 -7.82
C SER A 76 -0.47 -15.05 -6.86
N TYR A 77 -0.38 -13.76 -7.19
CA TYR A 77 0.35 -12.73 -6.42
C TYR A 77 1.79 -13.15 -6.13
N SER A 78 2.45 -13.75 -7.12
CA SER A 78 3.87 -14.09 -7.05
C SER A 78 4.75 -12.84 -6.99
N HIS A 79 5.85 -12.91 -6.25
CA HIS A 79 6.90 -11.92 -6.31
C HIS A 79 7.64 -12.00 -7.65
N TYR A 80 8.23 -10.89 -8.06
CA TYR A 80 9.02 -10.82 -9.29
C TYR A 80 10.11 -9.74 -9.17
N LYS A 81 11.00 -9.69 -10.15
CA LYS A 81 12.06 -8.66 -10.22
C LYS A 81 11.67 -7.54 -11.19
N GLU A 82 11.79 -6.30 -10.75
CA GLU A 82 11.82 -5.12 -11.62
C GLU A 82 13.25 -4.57 -11.57
N GLY A 83 14.05 -4.92 -12.58
CA GLY A 83 15.49 -4.70 -12.54
C GLY A 83 16.14 -5.44 -11.37
N ASP A 84 16.81 -4.70 -10.48
CA ASP A 84 17.47 -5.25 -9.29
C ASP A 84 16.58 -5.32 -8.03
N ILE A 85 15.34 -4.84 -8.11
CA ILE A 85 14.41 -4.76 -6.98
C ILE A 85 13.42 -5.93 -7.00
N THR A 86 13.22 -6.58 -5.86
CA THR A 86 12.12 -7.56 -5.67
C THR A 86 10.83 -6.84 -5.35
N ILE A 87 9.81 -7.02 -6.19
CA ILE A 87 8.44 -6.63 -5.91
C ILE A 87 7.75 -7.83 -5.24
N ILE A 88 7.27 -7.65 -4.01
CA ILE A 88 6.54 -8.67 -3.26
C ILE A 88 5.06 -8.27 -3.25
N ASN A 89 4.21 -9.08 -3.88
CA ASN A 89 2.77 -8.86 -3.87
C ASN A 89 2.15 -9.53 -2.65
N PHE A 90 1.40 -8.77 -1.87
CA PHE A 90 0.78 -9.22 -0.62
C PHE A 90 -0.71 -8.90 -0.64
N ALA A 91 -1.56 -9.91 -0.80
CA ALA A 91 -3.01 -9.71 -0.87
C ALA A 91 -3.72 -10.11 0.43
N PHE A 92 -4.84 -9.44 0.72
CA PHE A 92 -5.83 -9.95 1.69
C PHE A 92 -7.03 -10.57 0.95
N ILE A 93 -7.64 -11.58 1.56
CA ILE A 93 -8.81 -12.29 1.08
C ILE A 93 -9.94 -11.99 2.06
N ASP A 94 -11.00 -11.31 1.59
CA ASP A 94 -12.24 -11.15 2.36
C ASP A 94 -13.12 -12.40 2.16
N PRO A 95 -13.46 -13.15 3.24
CA PRO A 95 -14.33 -14.32 3.14
C PRO A 95 -15.71 -14.00 2.54
N LYS A 96 -16.16 -12.74 2.62
CA LYS A 96 -17.44 -12.28 2.06
C LYS A 96 -17.39 -12.09 0.53
N GLY A 97 -16.23 -12.28 -0.10
CA GLY A 97 -16.03 -12.11 -1.53
C GLY A 97 -15.77 -10.66 -1.95
N PRO A 98 -15.53 -10.42 -3.26
CA PRO A 98 -15.16 -9.12 -3.79
C PRO A 98 -16.31 -8.13 -3.66
N ARG A 99 -16.02 -6.96 -3.08
CA ARG A 99 -16.95 -5.83 -2.97
C ARG A 99 -16.46 -4.68 -3.86
N THR A 100 -17.39 -4.08 -4.60
CA THR A 100 -17.13 -2.91 -5.45
C THR A 100 -17.57 -1.59 -4.80
N ASP A 101 -18.31 -1.69 -3.69
CA ASP A 101 -18.87 -0.59 -2.92
C ASP A 101 -18.05 -0.33 -1.64
N ILE A 102 -18.09 0.93 -1.18
CA ILE A 102 -17.43 1.36 0.05
C ILE A 102 -18.45 1.34 1.18
N ASP A 103 -18.27 0.44 2.15
CA ASP A 103 -19.00 0.50 3.41
C ASP A 103 -18.38 1.56 4.32
N TRP A 104 -18.95 2.77 4.30
CA TRP A 104 -18.47 3.90 5.11
C TRP A 104 -18.54 3.67 6.61
N ASN A 105 -19.47 2.82 7.09
CA ASN A 105 -19.53 2.48 8.51
C ASN A 105 -18.35 1.56 8.86
N GLU A 106 -18.08 0.56 8.02
CA GLU A 106 -16.90 -0.30 8.15
C GLU A 106 -15.60 0.51 8.10
N VAL A 107 -15.52 1.53 7.24
CA VAL A 107 -14.38 2.47 7.17
C VAL A 107 -14.21 3.25 8.47
N ILE A 108 -15.28 3.81 9.04
CA ILE A 108 -15.22 4.57 10.29
C ILE A 108 -14.84 3.66 11.47
N GLN A 109 -15.47 2.49 11.57
CA GLN A 109 -15.15 1.50 12.61
C GLN A 109 -13.69 1.07 12.52
N THR A 110 -13.22 0.78 11.30
CA THR A 110 -11.82 0.44 11.04
C THR A 110 -10.88 1.58 11.39
N PHE A 111 -11.25 2.82 11.08
CA PHE A 111 -10.44 3.99 11.39
C PHE A 111 -10.31 4.22 12.91
N ILE A 112 -11.37 3.99 13.68
CA ILE A 112 -11.39 4.21 15.13
C ILE A 112 -10.81 3.01 15.91
N PHE A 113 -11.12 1.79 15.49
CA PHE A 113 -10.87 0.56 16.25
C PHE A 113 -9.94 -0.44 15.56
N GLY A 114 -9.49 -0.14 14.34
CA GLY A 114 -8.65 -1.04 13.55
C GLY A 114 -9.47 -2.11 12.84
N ILE A 115 -8.79 -2.92 12.04
CA ILE A 115 -9.40 -4.06 11.37
C ILE A 115 -9.31 -5.26 12.33
N PRO A 116 -10.42 -5.97 12.62
CA PRO A 116 -10.38 -7.21 13.39
C PRO A 116 -9.43 -8.24 12.77
N ASP A 117 -8.61 -8.89 13.60
CA ASP A 117 -7.55 -9.79 13.14
C ASP A 117 -8.08 -11.03 12.38
N ASP A 118 -9.32 -11.45 12.69
CA ASP A 118 -10.01 -12.61 12.09
C ASP A 118 -10.83 -12.25 10.84
N LYS A 119 -10.79 -10.99 10.41
CA LYS A 119 -11.61 -10.52 9.28
C LYS A 119 -11.14 -11.06 7.94
N TYR A 120 -9.82 -11.23 7.77
CA TYR A 120 -9.20 -11.54 6.49
C TYR A 120 -8.26 -12.74 6.60
N ARG A 121 -8.18 -13.49 5.50
CA ARG A 121 -7.02 -14.36 5.20
C ARG A 121 -6.05 -13.59 4.31
N TYR A 122 -4.88 -14.15 4.08
CA TYR A 122 -3.80 -13.45 3.39
C TYR A 122 -3.19 -14.33 2.32
N ARG A 123 -2.67 -13.75 1.24
CA ARG A 123 -1.95 -14.48 0.18
C ARG A 123 -0.67 -13.76 -0.19
N VAL A 124 0.43 -14.49 -0.19
CA VAL A 124 1.74 -14.04 -0.67
C VAL A 124 2.36 -15.20 -1.44
N ASP A 125 2.87 -14.98 -2.66
CA ASP A 125 3.45 -16.05 -3.48
C ASP A 125 2.53 -17.24 -3.76
N GLY A 126 1.23 -17.01 -3.82
CA GLY A 126 0.24 -18.07 -4.00
C GLY A 126 0.02 -18.93 -2.75
N ILE A 127 0.75 -18.69 -1.66
CA ILE A 127 0.56 -19.33 -0.37
C ILE A 127 -0.46 -18.52 0.41
N GLU A 128 -1.47 -19.21 0.96
CA GLU A 128 -2.47 -18.58 1.80
C GLU A 128 -2.15 -18.76 3.29
N PHE A 129 -2.41 -17.71 4.07
CA PHE A 129 -2.19 -17.66 5.51
C PHE A 129 -3.49 -17.25 6.21
N ASP A 130 -3.74 -17.84 7.36
CA ASP A 130 -4.94 -17.55 8.14
C ASP A 130 -4.75 -16.35 9.06
N THR A 131 -3.49 -15.99 9.37
CA THR A 131 -3.17 -14.84 10.21
C THR A 131 -2.27 -13.84 9.50
N LEU A 132 -2.42 -12.57 9.89
CA LEU A 132 -1.60 -11.48 9.36
C LEU A 132 -0.13 -11.64 9.75
N ASP A 133 0.13 -12.16 10.95
CA ASP A 133 1.50 -12.33 11.47
C ASP A 133 2.28 -13.38 10.69
N GLU A 134 1.65 -14.49 10.30
CA GLU A 134 2.29 -15.51 9.45
C GLU A 134 2.63 -14.95 8.07
N ALA A 135 1.71 -14.19 7.46
CA ALA A 135 1.94 -13.56 6.16
C ALA A 135 3.06 -12.53 6.22
N ILE A 136 3.12 -11.69 7.26
CA ILE A 136 4.21 -10.73 7.48
C ILE A 136 5.54 -11.47 7.66
N ALA A 137 5.57 -12.52 8.48
CA ALA A 137 6.79 -13.30 8.70
C ALA A 137 7.32 -13.91 7.39
N TYR A 138 6.43 -14.43 6.55
CA TYR A 138 6.80 -14.92 5.22
C TYR A 138 7.40 -13.79 4.36
N VAL A 139 6.74 -12.63 4.28
CA VAL A 139 7.24 -11.46 3.52
C VAL A 139 8.62 -11.02 4.01
N GLN A 140 8.84 -10.98 5.32
CA GLN A 140 10.13 -10.58 5.90
C GLN A 140 11.24 -11.59 5.58
N ASN A 141 10.94 -12.89 5.64
CA ASN A 141 11.90 -13.93 5.28
C ASN A 141 12.26 -13.84 3.79
N LEU A 142 11.25 -13.74 2.92
CA LEU A 142 11.46 -13.56 1.48
C LEU A 142 12.27 -12.30 1.16
N ALA A 143 11.98 -11.18 1.84
CA ALA A 143 12.72 -9.94 1.66
C ALA A 143 14.19 -10.09 2.10
N LYS A 144 14.43 -10.75 3.23
CA LYS A 144 15.77 -11.02 3.75
C LYS A 144 16.58 -11.91 2.81
N GLU A 145 15.96 -12.97 2.26
CA GLU A 145 16.57 -13.83 1.24
C GLU A 145 16.95 -13.06 -0.03
N ASN A 146 16.23 -11.98 -0.33
CA ASN A 146 16.51 -11.07 -1.42
C ASN A 146 17.44 -9.90 -1.05
N GLY A 147 18.09 -9.96 0.12
CA GLY A 147 19.09 -8.99 0.55
C GLY A 147 18.52 -7.69 1.12
N GLN A 148 17.25 -7.69 1.55
CA GLN A 148 16.70 -6.53 2.25
C GLN A 148 17.36 -6.32 3.61
N GLU A 149 17.75 -5.08 3.88
CA GLU A 149 18.15 -4.61 5.20
C GLU A 149 17.19 -3.51 5.67
N GLY A 150 16.76 -3.58 6.92
CA GLY A 150 15.82 -2.61 7.49
C GLY A 150 14.40 -2.69 6.89
N PRO A 151 13.59 -1.64 7.09
CA PRO A 151 12.18 -1.64 6.71
C PRO A 151 11.96 -1.69 5.19
N ILE A 152 10.96 -2.45 4.75
CA ILE A 152 10.61 -2.59 3.34
C ILE A 152 9.62 -1.49 2.94
N PRO A 153 9.88 -0.69 1.89
CA PRO A 153 8.89 0.23 1.33
C PRO A 153 7.56 -0.49 1.08
N LEU A 154 6.49 0.07 1.62
CA LEU A 154 5.14 -0.48 1.57
C LEU A 154 4.22 0.46 0.81
N TYR A 155 3.72 -0.02 -0.32
CA TYR A 155 2.69 0.65 -1.11
C TYR A 155 1.40 -0.14 -1.07
N PHE A 156 0.27 0.54 -1.28
CA PHE A 156 -0.98 -0.11 -1.63
C PHE A 156 -1.33 0.07 -3.10
N HIS A 157 -1.93 -0.99 -3.63
CA HIS A 157 -2.48 -1.03 -4.96
C HIS A 157 -3.75 -0.16 -5.03
N GLY A 158 -3.55 1.07 -5.51
CA GLY A 158 -4.55 2.12 -5.47
C GLY A 158 -5.38 2.29 -6.72
N THR A 159 -5.22 1.43 -7.72
CA THR A 159 -5.86 1.65 -9.03
C THR A 159 -7.36 1.40 -8.94
N VAL A 160 -8.15 2.43 -9.22
CA VAL A 160 -9.61 2.37 -9.14
C VAL A 160 -10.17 1.88 -10.46
N ARG A 161 -10.87 0.74 -10.42
CA ARG A 161 -11.51 0.13 -11.59
C ARG A 161 -12.78 0.86 -12.04
N GLN A 162 -13.52 1.46 -11.11
CA GLN A 162 -14.74 2.21 -11.38
C GLN A 162 -15.00 3.24 -10.26
N GLY A 163 -15.60 4.37 -10.64
CA GLY A 163 -16.05 5.40 -9.71
C GLY A 163 -15.03 6.52 -9.51
N ASN A 164 -15.29 7.37 -8.51
CA ASN A 164 -14.50 8.57 -8.27
C ASN A 164 -13.14 8.23 -7.62
N VAL A 165 -12.06 8.56 -8.33
CA VAL A 165 -10.69 8.25 -7.93
C VAL A 165 -10.18 8.99 -6.68
N PHE A 166 -10.86 10.08 -6.29
CA PHE A 166 -10.56 10.84 -5.07
C PHE A 166 -11.26 10.27 -3.84
N ILE A 167 -12.33 9.51 -4.03
CA ILE A 167 -13.13 8.91 -2.95
C ILE A 167 -12.74 7.44 -2.76
N ASN A 168 -12.49 6.72 -3.85
CA ASN A 168 -12.05 5.33 -3.81
C ASN A 168 -10.51 5.27 -3.77
N PRO A 169 -9.92 4.77 -2.67
CA PRO A 169 -8.46 4.68 -2.54
C PRO A 169 -7.87 3.47 -3.29
N GLY A 170 -8.69 2.58 -3.84
CA GLY A 170 -8.27 1.35 -4.52
C GLY A 170 -8.22 0.14 -3.59
N CYS A 171 -7.98 -1.03 -4.16
CA CYS A 171 -8.26 -2.31 -3.52
C CYS A 171 -7.24 -2.71 -2.44
N GLY A 172 -5.99 -2.22 -2.51
CA GLY A 172 -4.97 -2.50 -1.50
C GLY A 172 -5.12 -1.70 -0.21
N PHE A 173 -5.98 -0.68 -0.20
CA PHE A 173 -6.07 0.27 0.92
C PHE A 173 -6.44 -0.38 2.26
N PRO A 174 -7.39 -1.33 2.35
CA PRO A 174 -7.74 -1.97 3.63
C PRO A 174 -6.55 -2.68 4.28
N LEU A 175 -5.80 -3.50 3.54
CA LEU A 175 -4.62 -4.19 4.09
C LEU A 175 -3.51 -3.20 4.49
N TYR A 176 -3.33 -2.12 3.74
CA TYR A 176 -2.39 -1.06 4.13
C TYR A 176 -2.79 -0.42 5.47
N VAL A 177 -4.06 -0.07 5.64
CA VAL A 177 -4.60 0.45 6.90
C VAL A 177 -4.31 -0.53 8.03
N GLN A 178 -4.63 -1.82 7.85
CA GLN A 178 -4.40 -2.86 8.86
C GLN A 178 -2.93 -2.95 9.27
N LEU A 179 -2.02 -3.00 8.30
CA LEU A 179 -0.58 -3.07 8.53
C LEU A 179 -0.06 -1.84 9.31
N VAL A 180 -0.44 -0.63 8.89
CA VAL A 180 0.05 0.57 9.58
C VAL A 180 -0.56 0.73 10.97
N TRP A 181 -1.79 0.28 11.18
CA TRP A 181 -2.45 0.31 12.48
C TRP A 181 -1.81 -0.68 13.46
N LYS A 182 -1.56 -1.91 13.01
CA LYS A 182 -0.90 -2.94 13.79
C LYS A 182 0.54 -2.54 14.15
N GLN A 183 1.28 -1.98 13.20
CA GLN A 183 2.71 -1.72 13.38
C GLN A 183 3.02 -0.37 14.06
N TYR A 184 2.25 0.69 13.78
CA TYR A 184 2.54 2.04 14.26
C TYR A 184 1.42 2.62 15.13
N GLY A 185 0.49 1.79 15.60
CA GLY A 185 -0.65 2.22 16.40
C GLY A 185 -1.56 3.24 15.70
N ARG A 186 -2.58 3.72 16.41
CA ARG A 186 -3.58 4.65 15.87
C ARG A 186 -3.00 5.93 15.30
N LEU A 187 -2.17 6.62 16.09
CA LEU A 187 -1.68 7.95 15.72
C LEU A 187 -0.69 7.86 14.54
N GLY A 188 0.17 6.85 14.53
CA GLY A 188 1.05 6.57 13.40
C GLY A 188 0.25 6.22 12.15
N ALA A 189 -0.73 5.33 12.26
CA ALA A 189 -1.60 4.98 11.16
C ALA A 189 -2.32 6.19 10.55
N TYR A 190 -2.87 7.10 11.35
CA TYR A 190 -3.54 8.30 10.83
C TYR A 190 -2.60 9.16 9.99
N TYR A 191 -1.36 9.33 10.46
CA TYR A 191 -0.33 10.02 9.71
C TYR A 191 -0.02 9.30 8.38
N TYR A 192 0.26 7.99 8.41
CA TYR A 192 0.63 7.23 7.20
C TYR A 192 -0.52 7.03 6.21
N ILE A 193 -1.77 7.02 6.67
CA ILE A 193 -2.95 6.99 5.81
C ILE A 193 -3.08 8.32 5.07
N ALA A 194 -3.04 9.44 5.80
CA ALA A 194 -3.14 10.77 5.20
C ALA A 194 -1.98 11.03 4.23
N ARG A 195 -0.74 10.75 4.65
CA ARG A 195 0.45 10.83 3.79
C ARG A 195 0.30 9.92 2.58
N GLY A 196 -0.12 8.68 2.79
CA GLY A 196 -0.19 7.67 1.74
C GLY A 196 -1.22 7.99 0.66
N LEU A 197 -2.34 8.62 1.02
CA LEU A 197 -3.34 9.11 0.06
C LEU A 197 -2.83 10.30 -0.77
N ILE A 198 -1.89 11.08 -0.23
CA ILE A 198 -1.30 12.25 -0.92
C ILE A 198 -0.09 11.86 -1.78
N ASP A 199 0.66 10.83 -1.38
CA ASP A 199 1.89 10.36 -2.03
C ASP A 199 1.86 10.31 -3.58
N PRO A 200 0.83 9.74 -4.25
CA PRO A 200 0.85 9.62 -5.71
C PRO A 200 0.90 10.99 -6.41
N TYR A 201 0.29 12.03 -5.83
CA TYR A 201 0.28 13.36 -6.44
C TYR A 201 1.64 14.05 -6.40
N ILE A 202 2.56 13.54 -5.59
CA ILE A 202 3.91 14.08 -5.42
C ILE A 202 4.95 13.18 -6.11
N ASN A 203 4.79 11.85 -5.98
CA ASN A 203 5.84 10.89 -6.32
C ASN A 203 5.50 9.99 -7.53
N ASN A 204 4.24 9.92 -7.98
CA ASN A 204 3.89 9.18 -9.19
C ASN A 204 3.93 10.13 -10.42
N PRO A 205 4.90 9.97 -11.35
CA PRO A 205 5.01 10.82 -12.54
C PRO A 205 3.79 10.71 -13.48
N TYR A 206 2.98 9.67 -13.34
CA TYR A 206 1.80 9.45 -14.15
C TYR A 206 0.52 10.03 -13.52
N ALA A 207 0.56 10.51 -12.27
CA ALA A 207 -0.65 10.89 -11.53
C ALA A 207 -1.53 11.92 -12.26
N VAL A 208 -0.92 12.94 -12.89
CA VAL A 208 -1.67 13.95 -13.66
C VAL A 208 -2.37 13.31 -14.86
N TYR A 209 -1.67 12.47 -15.61
CA TYR A 209 -2.24 11.76 -16.76
C TYR A 209 -3.37 10.82 -16.33
N GLU A 210 -3.12 10.02 -15.29
CA GLU A 210 -4.07 9.10 -14.67
C GLU A 210 -5.36 9.82 -14.22
N MET A 211 -5.25 11.00 -13.59
CA MET A 211 -6.40 11.79 -13.18
C MET A 211 -7.16 12.39 -14.36
N MET A 212 -6.46 12.98 -15.33
CA MET A 212 -7.09 13.65 -16.48
C MET A 212 -7.82 12.66 -17.40
N HIS A 213 -7.37 11.40 -17.44
CA HIS A 213 -7.94 10.34 -18.27
C HIS A 213 -8.58 9.22 -17.45
N ALA A 214 -8.93 9.48 -16.18
CA ALA A 214 -9.38 8.44 -15.26
C ALA A 214 -10.55 7.62 -15.82
N SER A 215 -11.58 8.30 -16.34
CA SER A 215 -12.77 7.65 -16.91
C SER A 215 -12.43 6.80 -18.14
N ASP A 216 -11.56 7.30 -19.02
CA ASP A 216 -11.17 6.59 -20.25
C ASP A 216 -10.29 5.39 -19.93
N LEU A 217 -9.31 5.54 -19.03
CA LEU A 217 -8.45 4.45 -18.58
C LEU A 217 -9.25 3.37 -17.85
N GLN A 218 -10.22 3.75 -17.02
CA GLN A 218 -11.17 2.82 -16.40
C GLN A 218 -11.98 2.07 -17.46
N LYS A 219 -12.48 2.78 -18.48
CA LYS A 219 -13.23 2.16 -19.58
C LYS A 219 -12.35 1.17 -20.36
N LEU A 220 -11.14 1.58 -20.74
CA LEU A 220 -10.18 0.74 -21.46
C LEU A 220 -9.83 -0.51 -20.66
N TYR A 221 -9.59 -0.37 -19.35
CA TYR A 221 -9.34 -1.50 -18.47
C TYR A 221 -10.52 -2.48 -18.45
N ASN A 222 -11.74 -1.98 -18.25
CA ASN A 222 -12.93 -2.83 -18.21
C ASN A 222 -13.27 -3.49 -19.56
N GLN A 223 -12.77 -2.94 -20.66
CA GLN A 223 -12.93 -3.49 -22.01
C GLN A 223 -11.76 -4.38 -22.44
N GLY A 224 -10.76 -4.59 -21.57
CA GLY A 224 -9.58 -5.42 -21.86
C GLY A 224 -8.55 -4.78 -22.79
N TYR A 225 -8.71 -3.51 -23.17
CA TYR A 225 -7.76 -2.81 -24.04
C TYR A 225 -6.43 -2.46 -23.36
N LEU A 226 -6.33 -2.67 -22.05
CA LEU A 226 -5.10 -2.51 -21.29
C LEU A 226 -4.43 -3.86 -20.98
N ASP A 227 -4.92 -4.99 -21.49
CA ASP A 227 -4.35 -6.32 -21.25
C ASP A 227 -3.12 -6.55 -22.15
N TYR A 228 -1.99 -6.92 -21.55
CA TYR A 228 -0.70 -7.17 -22.23
C TYR A 228 -0.13 -8.55 -21.92
#